data_AF-A0A522CB84-F1
#
_entry.id   AF-A0A522CB84-F1
#
_cell.length_a   1.000
_cell.length_b   1.000
_cell.length_c   1.000
_cell.angle_alpha   90.00
_cell.angle_beta   90.00
_cell.angle_gamma   90.00
#
_symmetry.space_group_name_H-M   'P 1'
#
loop_
_entity.id
_entity.type
_entity.pdbx_description
1 polymer ?
#
loop_
_entity_poly.entity_id
_entity_poly.type
_entity_poly.pdbx_seq_one_letter_code
_entity_poly.pdbx_strand_id
1 'polypeptide(L)'
;MSADSPIRNEWKQRLFDTSPADRAAADSAVRNFYAAACLSAPRIVWFESPIDAAWAVAALTETTSWLGKQVLGTAQTAERAKAEQARAKLSAALGLDWKSVVVATGAPLGSSFMCVGAANIHQQIVSARMELGGGDVSALFRVFDDKDELFKAEKYLLSSEWGVLCAQPSHYTLRPVLSANFYRDYSFSTMAEDESNAKGPVPAILTAAWNVARSAGLWWPFAGLAVLSDRPAELHRNDNGLLHRGDGPAAVFRDGNVLYAWKGQSMKEQWILQPDKIPPGQLKQLDADFRKYVTAKAGGKPAAKPKVSAILSADLSGDVVQRIDALRKHAGGKLLLYDRYVAGEHKKIWIELAALGRAVREAPHAADALAVAYETMRRVDANIRTITLRLQGMKYMFRHPKDAHVPPDKKAQKLILEFEKSMGDIPLSLRAFYEVVGSVDWMGRHPALSPGRSSIASDPLVVFPAEPALAEAGDGEQGAIPIAPDDLHKDDVSGGAPYELMFPDPRADGEVLNERHSLFFVEYLRLCLLGFGGFPGYEGTDTAPGEIAALRDGLEPF
;
A
#
# COMPACT_ATOMS: atom_id res chain seq x y z
N MET A 1 22.07 -22.16 33.74
CA MET A 1 23.22 -22.11 32.80
C MET A 1 23.26 -20.71 32.22
N SER A 2 24.45 -20.10 32.08
CA SER A 2 24.58 -18.67 31.73
C SER A 2 23.87 -18.34 30.42
N ALA A 3 23.27 -17.16 30.36
CA ALA A 3 22.45 -16.68 29.24
C ALA A 3 23.23 -16.57 27.91
N ASP A 4 24.56 -16.64 27.93
CA ASP A 4 25.44 -16.57 26.75
C ASP A 4 26.37 -17.79 26.70
N SER A 5 25.92 -18.91 26.11
CA SER A 5 26.84 -19.96 25.66
C SER A 5 27.47 -19.55 24.32
N PRO A 6 28.70 -19.99 23.99
CA PRO A 6 29.30 -19.73 22.68
C PRO A 6 28.40 -20.15 21.50
N ILE A 7 27.68 -21.27 21.65
CA ILE A 7 26.72 -21.78 20.65
C ILE A 7 25.56 -20.79 20.47
N ARG A 8 24.94 -20.31 21.57
CA ARG A 8 23.87 -19.30 21.48
C ARG A 8 24.31 -18.03 20.75
N ASN A 9 25.54 -17.57 21.02
CA ASN A 9 26.11 -16.42 20.34
C ASN A 9 26.35 -16.67 18.84
N GLU A 10 26.80 -17.86 18.46
CA GLU A 10 26.93 -18.22 17.05
C GLU A 10 25.57 -18.19 16.34
N TRP A 11 24.54 -18.82 16.92
CA TRP A 11 23.19 -18.80 16.36
C TRP A 11 22.60 -17.39 16.26
N LYS A 12 22.88 -16.51 17.23
CA LYS A 12 22.50 -15.09 17.17
C LYS A 12 23.21 -14.36 16.04
N GLN A 13 24.48 -14.67 15.77
CA GLN A 13 25.19 -14.14 14.61
C GLN A 13 24.58 -14.64 13.30
N ARG A 14 24.18 -15.92 13.21
CA ARG A 14 23.50 -16.47 12.02
C ARG A 14 22.15 -15.81 11.76
N LEU A 15 21.36 -15.56 12.80
CA LEU A 15 20.07 -14.87 12.69
C LEU A 15 20.19 -13.47 12.05
N PHE A 16 21.31 -12.79 12.28
CA PHE A 16 21.58 -11.43 11.78
C PHE A 16 22.66 -11.39 10.69
N ASP A 17 22.97 -12.52 10.07
CA ASP A 17 23.96 -12.59 9.01
C ASP A 17 23.45 -11.84 7.77
N THR A 18 24.24 -10.87 7.28
CA THR A 18 23.91 -10.06 6.10
C THR A 18 24.67 -10.50 4.85
N SER A 19 25.54 -11.52 4.95
CA SER A 19 26.17 -12.12 3.77
C SER A 19 25.11 -12.74 2.85
N PRO A 20 25.32 -12.78 1.51
CA PRO A 20 24.41 -13.48 0.62
C PRO A 20 24.23 -14.93 1.03
N ALA A 21 23.01 -15.45 0.85
CA ALA A 21 22.75 -16.87 1.09
C ALA A 21 23.69 -17.74 0.25
N ASP A 22 24.26 -18.77 0.88
CA ASP A 22 24.95 -19.83 0.15
C ASP A 22 23.89 -20.76 -0.46
N ARG A 23 23.41 -20.39 -1.65
CA ARG A 23 22.31 -21.10 -2.31
C ARG A 23 22.66 -22.57 -2.59
N ALA A 24 23.91 -22.88 -2.88
CA ALA A 24 24.33 -24.26 -3.13
C ALA A 24 24.27 -25.11 -1.86
N ALA A 25 24.80 -24.58 -0.74
CA ALA A 25 24.72 -25.24 0.55
C ALA A 25 23.26 -25.37 1.03
N ALA A 26 22.46 -24.33 0.87
CA ALA A 26 21.05 -24.31 1.23
C ALA A 26 20.24 -25.33 0.40
N ASP A 27 20.42 -25.37 -0.92
CA ASP A 27 19.75 -26.34 -1.79
C ASP A 27 20.10 -27.78 -1.39
N SER A 28 21.37 -28.06 -1.10
CA SER A 28 21.80 -29.37 -0.60
C SER A 28 21.18 -29.69 0.76
N ALA A 29 21.15 -28.72 1.68
CA ALA A 29 20.59 -28.90 3.02
C ALA A 29 19.07 -29.15 2.99
N VAL A 30 18.33 -28.44 2.12
CA VAL A 30 16.90 -28.67 1.89
C VAL A 30 16.66 -30.07 1.34
N ARG A 31 17.43 -30.53 0.34
CA ARG A 31 17.28 -31.89 -0.20
C ARG A 31 17.58 -32.96 0.85
N ASN A 32 18.61 -32.75 1.67
CA ASN A 32 18.92 -33.64 2.79
C ASN A 32 17.81 -33.65 3.85
N PHE A 33 17.19 -32.50 4.12
CA PHE A 33 16.05 -32.39 5.02
C PHE A 33 14.87 -33.23 4.52
N TYR A 34 14.50 -33.09 3.24
CA TYR A 34 13.42 -33.88 2.64
C TYR A 34 13.74 -35.37 2.61
N ALA A 35 14.97 -35.76 2.28
CA ALA A 35 15.39 -37.16 2.31
C ALA A 35 15.32 -37.75 3.73
N ALA A 36 15.79 -37.01 4.74
CA ALA A 36 15.71 -37.42 6.14
C ALA A 36 14.26 -37.50 6.65
N ALA A 37 13.35 -36.71 6.07
CA ALA A 37 11.92 -36.75 6.32
C ALA A 37 11.16 -37.82 5.52
N CYS A 38 11.87 -38.65 4.74
CA CYS A 38 11.31 -39.64 3.82
C CYS A 38 10.36 -39.02 2.76
N LEU A 39 10.66 -37.81 2.31
CA LEU A 39 9.91 -37.08 1.28
C LEU A 39 10.68 -37.04 -0.04
N SER A 40 9.95 -36.92 -1.15
CA SER A 40 10.53 -36.70 -2.47
C SER A 40 11.32 -35.39 -2.51
N ALA A 41 12.43 -35.37 -3.24
CA ALA A 41 13.24 -34.17 -3.38
C ALA A 41 12.41 -33.02 -3.98
N PRO A 42 12.40 -31.82 -3.37
CA PRO A 42 11.58 -30.71 -3.82
C PRO A 42 12.23 -29.98 -4.99
N ARG A 43 11.42 -29.25 -5.75
CA ARG A 43 11.92 -28.12 -6.53
C ARG A 43 12.24 -26.97 -5.58
N ILE A 44 13.23 -26.14 -5.89
CA ILE A 44 13.66 -25.05 -5.00
C ILE A 44 13.56 -23.74 -5.77
N VAL A 45 12.87 -22.75 -5.20
CA VAL A 45 12.73 -21.41 -5.80
C VAL A 45 13.18 -20.35 -4.80
N TRP A 46 13.98 -19.40 -5.31
CA TRP A 46 14.60 -18.34 -4.52
C TRP A 46 13.96 -16.98 -4.76
N PHE A 47 13.86 -16.22 -3.67
CA PHE A 47 13.44 -14.82 -3.63
C PHE A 47 14.50 -13.99 -2.91
N GLU A 48 14.61 -12.72 -3.26
CA GLU A 48 15.63 -11.80 -2.70
C GLU A 48 15.22 -11.23 -1.32
N SER A 49 13.94 -11.37 -0.96
CA SER A 49 13.42 -11.05 0.37
C SER A 49 12.34 -12.05 0.83
N PRO A 50 12.14 -12.19 2.15
CA PRO A 50 11.03 -12.96 2.70
C PRO A 50 9.66 -12.34 2.39
N ILE A 51 9.59 -11.05 2.05
CA ILE A 51 8.33 -10.35 1.75
C ILE A 51 7.79 -10.80 0.39
N ASP A 52 8.65 -10.80 -0.63
CA ASP A 52 8.28 -11.32 -1.95
C ASP A 52 8.02 -12.83 -1.91
N ALA A 53 8.82 -13.57 -1.13
CA ALA A 53 8.59 -15.00 -0.89
C ALA A 53 7.21 -15.26 -0.25
N ALA A 54 6.80 -14.42 0.71
CA ALA A 54 5.51 -14.56 1.39
C ALA A 54 4.33 -14.30 0.45
N TRP A 55 4.44 -13.38 -0.52
CA TRP A 55 3.41 -13.23 -1.57
C TRP A 55 3.27 -14.48 -2.43
N ALA A 56 4.39 -15.11 -2.80
CA ALA A 56 4.40 -16.39 -3.50
C ALA A 56 3.72 -17.50 -2.68
N VAL A 57 4.04 -17.60 -1.40
CA VAL A 57 3.44 -18.60 -0.49
C VAL A 57 1.94 -18.33 -0.29
N ALA A 58 1.51 -17.07 -0.17
CA ALA A 58 0.10 -16.70 -0.07
C ALA A 58 -0.68 -17.15 -1.32
N ALA A 59 -0.13 -16.93 -2.51
CA ALA A 59 -0.71 -17.38 -3.78
C ALA A 59 -0.77 -18.90 -3.88
N LEU A 60 0.31 -19.61 -3.53
CA LEU A 60 0.37 -21.07 -3.56
C LEU A 60 -0.63 -21.73 -2.61
N THR A 61 -0.98 -21.04 -1.51
CA THR A 61 -1.85 -21.57 -0.46
C THR A 61 -3.27 -21.03 -0.49
N GLU A 62 -3.62 -20.21 -1.47
CA GLU A 62 -4.93 -19.56 -1.60
C GLU A 62 -6.12 -20.54 -1.51
N THR A 63 -5.99 -21.68 -2.17
CA THR A 63 -7.05 -22.69 -2.27
C THR A 63 -6.87 -23.86 -1.31
N THR A 64 -5.69 -23.99 -0.69
CA THR A 64 -5.29 -25.16 0.11
C THR A 64 -5.14 -24.86 1.60
N SER A 65 -5.07 -23.59 2.01
CA SER A 65 -5.00 -23.18 3.41
C SER A 65 -5.82 -21.92 3.69
N TRP A 66 -6.36 -21.86 4.91
CA TRP A 66 -7.07 -20.69 5.42
C TRP A 66 -6.17 -19.45 5.46
N LEU A 67 -4.85 -19.60 5.66
CA LEU A 67 -3.89 -18.49 5.70
C LEU A 67 -3.82 -17.77 4.35
N GLY A 68 -3.55 -18.50 3.26
CA GLY A 68 -3.49 -17.94 1.91
C GLY A 68 -4.83 -17.30 1.52
N LYS A 69 -5.94 -18.00 1.81
CA LYS A 69 -7.30 -17.49 1.57
C LYS A 69 -7.57 -16.17 2.31
N GLN A 70 -7.19 -16.08 3.58
CA GLN A 70 -7.37 -14.87 4.37
C GLN A 70 -6.54 -13.72 3.80
N VAL A 71 -5.25 -13.95 3.56
CA VAL A 71 -4.34 -12.91 3.07
C VAL A 71 -4.82 -12.34 1.75
N LEU A 72 -5.15 -13.18 0.77
CA LEU A 72 -5.59 -12.70 -0.54
C LEU A 72 -7.03 -12.19 -0.54
N GLY A 73 -7.88 -12.69 0.36
CA GLY A 73 -9.24 -12.20 0.56
C GLY A 73 -9.29 -10.77 1.11
N THR A 74 -8.31 -10.37 1.93
CA THR A 74 -8.23 -9.00 2.49
C THR A 74 -7.20 -8.11 1.80
N ALA A 75 -6.46 -8.62 0.81
CA ALA A 75 -5.45 -7.85 0.08
C ALA A 75 -6.10 -6.75 -0.79
N GLN A 76 -5.53 -5.55 -0.70
CA GLN A 76 -5.88 -4.40 -1.54
C GLN A 76 -5.35 -4.56 -2.97
N THR A 77 -5.79 -3.71 -3.92
CA THR A 77 -5.39 -3.80 -5.34
C THR A 77 -3.88 -3.82 -5.54
N ALA A 78 -3.14 -2.92 -4.89
CA ALA A 78 -1.68 -2.88 -4.97
C ALA A 78 -1.00 -4.15 -4.40
N GLU A 79 -1.58 -4.76 -3.37
CA GLU A 79 -1.11 -6.01 -2.79
C GLU A 79 -1.42 -7.22 -3.69
N ARG A 80 -2.59 -7.23 -4.34
CA ARG A 80 -2.94 -8.25 -5.35
C ARG A 80 -1.99 -8.22 -6.53
N ALA A 81 -1.57 -7.04 -6.99
CA ALA A 81 -0.55 -6.93 -8.03
C ALA A 81 0.78 -7.63 -7.63
N LYS A 82 1.19 -7.52 -6.36
CA LYS A 82 2.38 -8.24 -5.85
C LYS A 82 2.18 -9.75 -5.85
N ALA A 83 0.99 -10.24 -5.50
CA ALA A 83 0.66 -11.66 -5.58
C ALA A 83 0.70 -12.17 -7.03
N GLU A 84 0.16 -11.42 -8.00
CA GLU A 84 0.23 -11.80 -9.42
C GLU A 84 1.68 -11.79 -9.95
N GLN A 85 2.49 -10.80 -9.55
CA GLN A 85 3.91 -10.78 -9.88
C GLN A 85 4.63 -12.01 -9.32
N ALA A 86 4.30 -12.43 -8.10
CA ALA A 86 4.84 -13.63 -7.50
C ALA A 86 4.41 -14.91 -8.23
N ARG A 87 3.15 -15.00 -8.68
CA ARG A 87 2.65 -16.10 -9.53
C ARG A 87 3.40 -16.18 -10.86
N ALA A 88 3.61 -15.04 -11.52
CA ALA A 88 4.35 -14.97 -12.76
C ALA A 88 5.81 -15.42 -12.57
N LYS A 89 6.47 -14.97 -11.49
CA LYS A 89 7.83 -15.38 -11.14
C LYS A 89 7.94 -16.88 -10.87
N LEU A 90 6.99 -17.46 -10.12
CA LEU A 90 6.95 -18.91 -9.88
C LEU A 90 6.74 -19.71 -11.17
N SER A 91 5.81 -19.26 -12.01
CA SER A 91 5.49 -19.90 -13.30
C SER A 91 6.72 -19.89 -14.22
N ALA A 92 7.41 -18.75 -14.31
CA ALA A 92 8.64 -18.61 -15.08
C ALA A 92 9.79 -19.46 -14.51
N ALA A 93 9.99 -19.45 -13.19
CA ALA A 93 11.06 -20.22 -12.54
C ALA A 93 10.89 -21.73 -12.70
N LEU A 94 9.64 -22.21 -12.76
CA LEU A 94 9.32 -23.63 -12.90
C LEU A 94 9.08 -24.06 -14.35
N GLY A 95 8.89 -23.12 -15.28
CA GLY A 95 8.53 -23.41 -16.67
C GLY A 95 7.15 -24.05 -16.80
N LEU A 96 6.20 -23.68 -15.92
CA LEU A 96 4.86 -24.27 -15.82
C LEU A 96 3.80 -23.18 -15.83
N ASP A 97 2.60 -23.48 -16.34
CA ASP A 97 1.43 -22.64 -16.10
C ASP A 97 1.03 -22.67 -14.60
N TRP A 98 0.30 -21.65 -14.14
CA TRP A 98 -0.02 -21.48 -12.73
C TRP A 98 -0.76 -22.69 -12.12
N LYS A 99 -1.68 -23.32 -12.85
CA LYS A 99 -2.41 -24.49 -12.35
C LYS A 99 -1.45 -25.66 -12.14
N SER A 100 -0.53 -25.87 -13.08
CA SER A 100 0.53 -26.86 -12.98
C SER A 100 1.52 -26.56 -11.84
N VAL A 101 1.82 -25.27 -11.57
CA VAL A 101 2.62 -24.85 -10.40
C VAL A 101 1.96 -25.27 -9.09
N VAL A 102 0.66 -25.00 -8.91
CA VAL A 102 -0.08 -25.37 -7.70
C VAL A 102 -0.06 -26.89 -7.49
N VAL A 103 -0.31 -27.66 -8.55
CA VAL A 103 -0.26 -29.13 -8.49
C VAL A 103 1.14 -29.64 -8.15
N ALA A 104 2.18 -29.09 -8.79
CA ALA A 104 3.57 -29.46 -8.56
C ALA A 104 4.07 -29.10 -7.15
N THR A 105 3.50 -28.06 -6.54
CA THR A 105 3.84 -27.59 -5.19
C THR A 105 3.31 -28.54 -4.12
N GLY A 106 2.05 -28.97 -4.25
CA GLY A 106 1.40 -29.82 -3.26
C GLY A 106 1.11 -29.12 -1.93
N ALA A 107 0.77 -29.89 -0.90
CA ALA A 107 0.37 -29.35 0.40
C ALA A 107 1.55 -28.68 1.14
N PRO A 108 1.30 -27.57 1.88
CA PRO A 108 2.29 -27.02 2.80
C PRO A 108 2.57 -28.01 3.93
N LEU A 109 3.83 -28.09 4.36
CA LEU A 109 4.27 -29.05 5.37
C LEU A 109 4.37 -28.45 6.78
N GLY A 110 4.46 -27.12 6.90
CA GLY A 110 4.56 -26.43 8.19
C GLY A 110 3.28 -26.51 9.03
N SER A 111 3.41 -26.62 10.37
CA SER A 111 2.27 -26.88 11.25
C SER A 111 1.20 -25.78 11.24
N SER A 112 1.60 -24.55 10.93
CA SER A 112 0.75 -23.37 10.99
C SER A 112 -0.32 -23.32 9.90
N PHE A 113 -0.13 -24.05 8.79
CA PHE A 113 -1.09 -24.06 7.68
C PHE A 113 -2.32 -24.95 7.94
N MET A 114 -2.27 -25.83 8.95
CA MET A 114 -3.32 -26.77 9.36
C MET A 114 -4.00 -27.47 8.16
N CYS A 115 -3.27 -28.36 7.47
CA CYS A 115 -3.78 -29.11 6.33
C CYS A 115 -4.03 -30.59 6.71
N VAL A 116 -5.27 -31.05 6.60
CA VAL A 116 -5.66 -32.43 6.95
C VAL A 116 -4.99 -33.43 6.00
N GLY A 117 -4.25 -34.39 6.54
CA GLY A 117 -3.61 -35.48 5.78
C GLY A 117 -2.24 -35.15 5.18
N ALA A 118 -1.69 -33.96 5.40
CA ALA A 118 -0.32 -33.62 5.00
C ALA A 118 0.73 -34.23 5.95
N ALA A 119 1.93 -34.51 5.43
CA ALA A 119 3.06 -34.91 6.26
C ALA A 119 3.42 -33.75 7.21
N ASN A 120 3.39 -34.01 8.51
CA ASN A 120 3.62 -33.00 9.53
C ASN A 120 5.11 -32.99 9.95
N ILE A 121 5.91 -32.12 9.33
CA ILE A 121 7.35 -32.00 9.65
C ILE A 121 7.59 -31.59 11.10
N HIS A 122 6.67 -30.85 11.74
CA HIS A 122 6.80 -30.50 13.15
C HIS A 122 6.82 -31.75 14.04
N GLN A 123 5.95 -32.73 13.78
CA GLN A 123 5.96 -33.99 14.52
C GLN A 123 7.27 -34.75 14.32
N GLN A 124 7.82 -34.76 13.10
CA GLN A 124 9.11 -35.41 12.82
C GLN A 124 10.27 -34.72 13.55
N ILE A 125 10.28 -33.38 13.61
CA ILE A 125 11.23 -32.62 14.40
C ILE A 125 11.11 -32.99 15.89
N VAL A 126 9.90 -33.01 16.44
CA VAL A 126 9.68 -33.40 17.84
C VAL A 126 10.21 -34.81 18.12
N SER A 127 9.94 -35.78 17.25
CA SER A 127 10.47 -37.15 17.37
C SER A 127 12.01 -37.17 17.32
N ALA A 128 12.63 -36.48 16.37
CA ALA A 128 14.09 -36.41 16.27
C ALA A 128 14.71 -35.72 17.51
N ARG A 129 14.05 -34.73 18.10
CA ARG A 129 14.50 -34.10 19.35
C ARG A 129 14.43 -35.06 20.54
N MET A 130 13.41 -35.93 20.62
CA MET A 130 13.35 -36.98 21.65
C MET A 130 14.51 -37.98 21.52
N GLU A 131 14.86 -38.36 20.29
CA GLU A 131 16.00 -39.22 20.00
C GLU A 131 17.33 -38.57 20.43
N LEU A 132 17.50 -37.29 20.10
CA LEU A 132 18.69 -36.51 20.49
C LEU A 132 18.88 -36.46 22.02
N GLY A 133 17.78 -36.32 22.77
CA GLY A 133 17.78 -36.31 24.23
C GLY A 133 17.96 -37.69 24.88
N GLY A 134 18.08 -38.77 24.11
CA GLY A 134 18.19 -40.13 24.65
C GLY A 134 16.97 -40.56 25.49
N GLY A 135 15.79 -40.02 25.19
CA GLY A 135 14.56 -40.22 25.95
C GLY A 135 14.29 -39.17 27.05
N ASP A 136 15.21 -38.25 27.31
CA ASP A 136 14.93 -37.06 28.14
C ASP A 136 14.09 -36.04 27.35
N VAL A 137 12.82 -35.91 27.72
CA VAL A 137 11.87 -35.01 27.08
C VAL A 137 11.88 -33.60 27.67
N SER A 138 12.69 -33.31 28.70
CA SER A 138 12.72 -32.00 29.36
C SER A 138 13.06 -30.86 28.39
N ALA A 139 13.92 -31.12 27.40
CA ALA A 139 14.28 -30.18 26.34
C ALA A 139 13.10 -29.80 25.42
N LEU A 140 12.07 -30.65 25.30
CA LEU A 140 10.87 -30.33 24.52
C LEU A 140 10.00 -29.27 25.20
N PHE A 141 10.06 -29.17 26.52
CA PHE A 141 9.26 -28.27 27.33
C PHE A 141 10.05 -27.02 27.77
N ARG A 142 11.24 -26.79 27.21
CA ARG A 142 12.03 -25.60 27.51
C ARG A 142 11.28 -24.34 27.08
N VAL A 143 10.95 -23.51 28.07
CA VAL A 143 10.42 -22.17 27.83
C VAL A 143 11.56 -21.16 27.86
N PHE A 144 11.71 -20.41 26.78
CA PHE A 144 12.63 -19.28 26.69
C PHE A 144 11.94 -18.00 27.14
N ASP A 145 12.72 -17.07 27.69
CA ASP A 145 12.27 -15.73 28.09
C ASP A 145 13.27 -14.67 27.62
N ASP A 146 12.95 -13.39 27.82
CA ASP A 146 13.76 -12.28 27.34
C ASP A 146 15.13 -12.16 28.05
N LYS A 147 15.48 -13.07 28.98
CA LYS A 147 16.84 -13.20 29.52
C LYS A 147 17.75 -14.01 28.61
N ASP A 148 17.19 -14.80 27.69
CA ASP A 148 17.94 -15.46 26.62
C ASP A 148 18.07 -14.49 25.44
N GLU A 149 19.29 -14.02 25.21
CA GLU A 149 19.59 -12.98 24.24
C GLU A 149 19.41 -13.42 22.78
N LEU A 150 19.46 -14.73 22.49
CA LEU A 150 19.10 -15.29 21.18
C LEU A 150 17.58 -15.32 21.02
N PHE A 151 16.86 -15.83 22.02
CA PHE A 151 15.40 -15.88 21.97
C PHE A 151 14.78 -14.50 21.86
N LYS A 152 15.27 -13.53 22.63
CA LYS A 152 14.84 -12.14 22.54
C LYS A 152 15.05 -11.58 21.14
N ALA A 153 16.24 -11.78 20.56
CA ALA A 153 16.54 -11.35 19.19
C ALA A 153 15.59 -12.00 18.16
N GLU A 154 15.38 -13.31 18.25
CA GLU A 154 14.48 -14.08 17.38
C GLU A 154 13.03 -13.60 17.51
N LYS A 155 12.53 -13.44 18.75
CA LYS A 155 11.18 -12.96 19.07
C LYS A 155 10.90 -11.59 18.43
N TYR A 156 11.79 -10.62 18.65
CA TYR A 156 11.62 -9.26 18.14
C TYR A 156 11.92 -9.11 16.64
N LEU A 157 12.47 -10.13 15.98
CA LEU A 157 12.63 -10.13 14.53
C LEU A 157 11.49 -10.87 13.81
N LEU A 158 11.17 -12.10 14.25
CA LEU A 158 10.38 -13.07 13.48
C LEU A 158 8.99 -13.40 14.06
N SER A 159 8.72 -13.14 15.34
CA SER A 159 7.45 -13.56 15.95
C SER A 159 6.25 -12.82 15.36
N SER A 160 5.07 -13.43 15.42
CA SER A 160 3.85 -12.85 14.82
C SER A 160 3.33 -11.62 15.57
N GLU A 161 3.65 -11.53 16.87
CA GLU A 161 3.15 -10.53 17.82
C GLU A 161 4.13 -9.38 18.02
N TRP A 162 5.43 -9.67 17.99
CA TRP A 162 6.49 -8.72 18.35
C TRP A 162 7.55 -8.55 17.26
N GLY A 163 7.56 -9.42 16.25
CA GLY A 163 8.56 -9.43 15.19
C GLY A 163 8.45 -8.22 14.27
N VAL A 164 9.54 -7.47 14.14
CA VAL A 164 9.65 -6.33 13.22
C VAL A 164 9.28 -6.70 11.79
N LEU A 165 9.66 -7.90 11.32
CA LEU A 165 9.34 -8.37 9.97
C LEU A 165 7.83 -8.59 9.78
N CYS A 166 7.18 -9.20 10.77
CA CYS A 166 5.77 -9.57 10.72
C CYS A 166 4.83 -8.37 10.96
N ALA A 167 5.31 -7.33 11.65
CA ALA A 167 4.50 -6.20 12.10
C ALA A 167 4.68 -4.91 11.26
N GLN A 168 5.32 -4.97 10.09
CA GLN A 168 5.48 -3.79 9.24
C GLN A 168 4.15 -3.30 8.68
N PRO A 169 3.82 -1.99 8.81
CA PRO A 169 2.60 -1.42 8.26
C PRO A 169 2.48 -1.56 6.74
N SER A 170 3.60 -1.58 6.00
CA SER A 170 3.61 -1.64 4.53
C SER A 170 3.20 -2.99 3.93
N HIS A 171 3.12 -4.04 4.76
CA HIS A 171 2.76 -5.39 4.34
C HIS A 171 2.15 -6.18 5.51
N TYR A 172 1.40 -5.49 6.37
CA TYR A 172 0.81 -6.11 7.57
C TYR A 172 -0.15 -7.25 7.22
N THR A 173 -0.80 -7.18 6.05
CA THR A 173 -1.65 -8.24 5.49
C THR A 173 -0.91 -9.58 5.34
N LEU A 174 0.41 -9.57 5.07
CA LEU A 174 1.23 -10.78 4.94
C LEU A 174 1.60 -11.44 6.28
N ARG A 175 1.36 -10.78 7.42
CA ARG A 175 1.73 -11.26 8.75
C ARG A 175 1.41 -12.75 8.99
N PRO A 176 0.23 -13.28 8.63
CA PRO A 176 -0.08 -14.67 8.87
C PRO A 176 0.87 -15.63 8.14
N VAL A 177 1.20 -15.34 6.87
CA VAL A 177 2.08 -16.17 6.03
C VAL A 177 3.56 -16.01 6.42
N LEU A 178 4.00 -14.78 6.69
CA LEU A 178 5.36 -14.51 7.16
C LEU A 178 5.67 -15.26 8.45
N SER A 179 4.73 -15.26 9.40
CA SER A 179 4.87 -15.98 10.67
C SER A 179 4.78 -17.51 10.53
N ALA A 180 4.29 -18.03 9.39
CA ALA A 180 4.13 -19.46 9.14
C ALA A 180 5.33 -20.09 8.40
N ASN A 181 6.52 -19.49 8.51
CA ASN A 181 7.76 -20.05 7.98
C ASN A 181 8.27 -21.22 8.85
N PHE A 182 9.24 -21.99 8.33
CA PHE A 182 9.76 -23.18 9.01
C PHE A 182 10.29 -22.93 10.44
N TYR A 183 10.85 -21.76 10.73
CA TYR A 183 11.40 -21.48 12.05
C TYR A 183 10.35 -21.33 13.15
N ARG A 184 9.06 -21.31 12.79
CA ARG A 184 7.97 -21.49 13.74
C ARG A 184 7.85 -22.93 14.23
N ASP A 185 8.18 -23.90 13.39
CA ASP A 185 8.19 -25.33 13.75
C ASP A 185 9.47 -25.71 14.48
N TYR A 186 10.60 -25.08 14.14
CA TYR A 186 11.89 -25.30 14.76
C TYR A 186 12.74 -24.02 14.79
N SER A 187 12.74 -23.32 15.92
CA SER A 187 13.33 -21.98 16.05
C SER A 187 14.84 -22.01 16.25
N PHE A 188 15.56 -20.91 15.95
CA PHE A 188 16.99 -20.74 16.20
C PHE A 188 17.32 -20.98 17.68
N SER A 189 16.49 -20.50 18.60
CA SER A 189 16.66 -20.72 20.04
C SER A 189 16.62 -22.21 20.40
N THR A 190 15.71 -22.95 19.75
CA THR A 190 15.55 -24.39 19.94
C THR A 190 16.71 -25.16 19.30
N MET A 191 17.15 -24.77 18.10
CA MET A 191 18.32 -25.34 17.44
C MET A 191 19.59 -25.16 18.27
N ALA A 192 19.80 -23.97 18.84
CA ALA A 192 20.96 -23.69 19.70
C ALA A 192 20.96 -24.52 20.99
N GLU A 193 19.77 -24.72 21.59
CA GLU A 193 19.61 -25.58 22.76
C GLU A 193 19.89 -27.04 22.43
N ASP A 194 19.30 -27.55 21.35
CA ASP A 194 19.50 -28.94 20.91
C ASP A 194 20.97 -29.20 20.53
N GLU A 195 21.62 -28.28 19.81
CA GLU A 195 23.05 -28.38 19.49
C GLU A 195 23.93 -28.33 20.74
N SER A 196 23.59 -27.48 21.72
CA SER A 196 24.31 -27.44 23.00
C SER A 196 24.17 -28.74 23.81
N ASN A 197 23.03 -29.43 23.66
CA ASN A 197 22.71 -30.66 24.38
C ASN A 197 23.11 -31.93 23.62
N ALA A 198 23.56 -31.83 22.37
CA ALA A 198 23.99 -32.96 21.55
C ALA A 198 25.25 -33.60 22.13
N LYS A 199 25.12 -34.80 22.71
CA LYS A 199 26.23 -35.59 23.27
C LYS A 199 26.63 -36.79 22.40
N GLY A 200 25.94 -37.00 21.28
CA GLY A 200 26.11 -38.14 20.38
C GLY A 200 25.68 -37.79 18.94
N PRO A 201 25.47 -38.80 18.08
CA PRO A 201 25.05 -38.58 16.70
C PRO A 201 23.74 -37.78 16.64
N VAL A 202 23.75 -36.65 15.94
CA VAL A 202 22.57 -35.81 15.75
C VAL A 202 21.71 -36.42 14.65
N PRO A 203 20.38 -36.58 14.85
CA PRO A 203 19.48 -37.03 13.80
C PRO A 203 19.62 -36.21 12.51
N ALA A 204 19.57 -36.88 11.36
CA ALA A 204 19.86 -36.28 10.07
C ALA A 204 18.93 -35.10 9.74
N ILE A 205 17.66 -35.18 10.13
CA ILE A 205 16.67 -34.11 9.89
C ILE A 205 17.01 -32.83 10.67
N LEU A 206 17.52 -32.94 11.91
CA LEU A 206 17.94 -31.78 12.70
C LEU A 206 19.22 -31.17 12.12
N THR A 207 20.19 -32.00 11.77
CA THR A 207 21.44 -31.55 11.11
C THR A 207 21.14 -30.80 9.81
N ALA A 208 20.23 -31.34 8.98
CA ALA A 208 19.82 -30.68 7.75
C ALA A 208 19.10 -29.36 8.01
N ALA A 209 18.19 -29.31 8.99
CA ALA A 209 17.50 -28.07 9.38
C ALA A 209 18.49 -26.99 9.85
N TRP A 210 19.49 -27.37 10.66
CA TRP A 210 20.52 -26.44 11.11
C TRP A 210 21.35 -25.89 9.94
N ASN A 211 21.66 -26.74 8.96
CA ASN A 211 22.40 -26.32 7.77
C ASN A 211 21.59 -25.38 6.89
N VAL A 212 20.27 -25.55 6.77
CA VAL A 212 19.40 -24.57 6.08
C VAL A 212 19.45 -23.21 6.80
N ALA A 213 19.27 -23.20 8.12
CA ALA A 213 19.32 -21.97 8.91
C ALA A 213 20.67 -21.23 8.82
N ARG A 214 21.76 -21.98 8.65
CA ARG A 214 23.13 -21.45 8.47
C ARG A 214 23.46 -21.01 7.05
N SER A 215 22.63 -21.30 6.06
CA SER A 215 22.92 -21.02 4.64
C SER A 215 21.92 -20.10 3.95
N ALA A 216 20.69 -19.97 4.47
CA ALA A 216 19.61 -19.21 3.85
C ALA A 216 18.95 -18.22 4.82
N GLY A 217 17.99 -17.44 4.31
CA GLY A 217 17.03 -16.68 5.10
C GLY A 217 15.82 -17.51 5.53
N LEU A 218 14.61 -16.93 5.44
CA LEU A 218 13.37 -17.66 5.71
C LEU A 218 13.05 -18.64 4.58
N TRP A 219 12.37 -19.73 4.93
CA TRP A 219 11.90 -20.71 3.96
C TRP A 219 10.59 -21.37 4.37
N TRP A 220 9.87 -21.86 3.36
CA TRP A 220 8.56 -22.51 3.49
C TRP A 220 8.57 -23.87 2.74
N PRO A 221 8.45 -24.98 3.46
CA PRO A 221 8.40 -26.32 2.86
C PRO A 221 7.00 -26.71 2.40
N PHE A 222 6.90 -27.24 1.18
CA PHE A 222 5.74 -27.91 0.61
C PHE A 222 6.11 -29.32 0.14
N ALA A 223 5.13 -30.17 -0.13
CA ALA A 223 5.36 -31.55 -0.55
C ALA A 223 6.26 -31.70 -1.79
N GLY A 224 6.17 -30.79 -2.77
CA GLY A 224 6.95 -30.82 -4.02
C GLY A 224 7.79 -29.56 -4.31
N LEU A 225 7.75 -28.56 -3.43
CA LEU A 225 8.45 -27.28 -3.58
C LEU A 225 9.01 -26.80 -2.23
N ALA A 226 10.15 -26.12 -2.26
CA ALA A 226 10.65 -25.31 -1.16
C ALA A 226 10.83 -23.87 -1.66
N VAL A 227 10.18 -22.92 -0.98
CA VAL A 227 10.34 -21.49 -1.26
C VAL A 227 11.33 -20.91 -0.26
N LEU A 228 12.43 -20.35 -0.75
CA LEU A 228 13.49 -19.78 0.07
C LEU A 228 13.65 -18.28 -0.21
N SER A 229 14.05 -17.54 0.81
CA SER A 229 14.49 -16.16 0.70
C SER A 229 15.98 -16.03 1.00
N ASP A 230 16.61 -15.08 0.33
CA ASP A 230 17.94 -14.61 0.67
C ASP A 230 17.91 -13.85 2.01
N ARG A 231 19.09 -13.55 2.55
CA ARG A 231 19.24 -12.79 3.80
C ARG A 231 18.95 -11.30 3.57
N PRO A 232 18.88 -10.48 4.62
CA PRO A 232 19.03 -9.03 4.47
C PRO A 232 20.42 -8.67 3.92
N ALA A 233 20.52 -7.56 3.17
CA ALA A 233 21.79 -6.96 2.77
C ALA A 233 22.36 -6.06 3.88
N GLU A 234 21.48 -5.39 4.63
CA GLU A 234 21.84 -4.49 5.73
C GLU A 234 20.95 -4.72 6.95
N LEU A 235 21.53 -4.63 8.15
CA LEU A 235 20.84 -4.70 9.43
C LEU A 235 21.46 -3.73 10.44
N HIS A 236 20.62 -2.90 11.06
CA HIS A 236 21.00 -1.95 12.11
C HIS A 236 20.33 -2.32 13.43
N ARG A 237 21.13 -2.38 14.49
CA ARG A 237 20.70 -2.80 15.83
C ARG A 237 21.15 -1.81 16.88
N ASN A 238 20.42 -1.73 17.99
CA ASN A 238 20.86 -1.01 19.19
C ASN A 238 21.77 -1.89 20.06
N ASP A 239 22.26 -1.32 21.17
CA ASP A 239 23.14 -2.01 22.13
C ASP A 239 22.50 -3.26 22.77
N ASN A 240 21.17 -3.36 22.75
CA ASN A 240 20.43 -4.53 23.22
C ASN A 240 20.24 -5.60 22.12
N GLY A 241 20.88 -5.45 20.95
CA GLY A 241 20.79 -6.38 19.84
C GLY A 241 19.46 -6.38 19.08
N LEU A 242 18.57 -5.41 19.33
CA LEU A 242 17.28 -5.30 18.66
C LEU A 242 17.37 -4.39 17.44
N LEU A 243 16.61 -4.67 16.37
CA LEU A 243 16.55 -3.80 15.19
C LEU A 243 16.18 -2.38 15.60
N HIS A 244 16.99 -1.42 15.16
CA HIS A 244 16.84 -0.02 15.55
C HIS A 244 17.59 0.87 14.57
N ARG A 245 16.89 1.86 14.02
CA ARG A 245 17.51 2.99 13.32
C ARG A 245 16.58 4.19 13.35
N GLY A 246 17.12 5.36 13.69
CA GLY A 246 16.34 6.60 13.83
C GLY A 246 16.28 7.46 12.56
N ASP A 247 17.13 7.22 11.59
CA ASP A 247 17.37 8.07 10.43
C ASP A 247 17.26 7.35 9.08
N GLY A 248 16.78 6.11 9.09
CA GLY A 248 16.67 5.27 7.89
C GLY A 248 16.13 3.88 8.19
N PRO A 249 16.13 2.97 7.21
CA PRO A 249 15.67 1.60 7.40
C PRO A 249 16.59 0.82 8.33
N ALA A 250 16.00 0.08 9.27
CA ALA A 250 16.71 -0.80 10.19
C ALA A 250 17.10 -2.13 9.53
N ALA A 251 16.44 -2.51 8.44
CA ALA A 251 16.86 -3.61 7.57
C ALA A 251 16.61 -3.26 6.11
N VAL A 252 17.51 -3.69 5.23
CA VAL A 252 17.37 -3.59 3.76
C VAL A 252 17.58 -4.98 3.17
N PHE A 253 16.65 -5.44 2.34
CA PHE A 253 16.74 -6.69 1.58
C PHE A 253 17.32 -6.46 0.19
N ARG A 254 17.74 -7.54 -0.47
CA ARG A 254 18.50 -7.48 -1.74
C ARG A 254 17.68 -6.99 -2.93
N ASP A 255 16.35 -7.07 -2.84
CA ASP A 255 15.40 -6.48 -3.80
C ASP A 255 15.01 -5.02 -3.48
N GLY A 256 15.59 -4.43 -2.43
CA GLY A 256 15.27 -3.07 -2.00
C GLY A 256 14.06 -2.97 -1.06
N ASN A 257 13.42 -4.09 -0.69
CA ASN A 257 12.44 -4.07 0.40
C ASN A 257 13.11 -3.65 1.72
N VAL A 258 12.40 -2.91 2.56
CA VAL A 258 12.96 -2.35 3.80
C VAL A 258 12.07 -2.58 5.02
N LEU A 259 12.70 -2.63 6.20
CA LEU A 259 12.01 -2.64 7.50
C LEU A 259 12.41 -1.40 8.30
N TYR A 260 11.43 -0.73 8.90
CA TYR A 260 11.67 0.38 9.82
C TYR A 260 11.42 -0.09 11.25
N ALA A 261 12.36 0.21 12.15
CA ALA A 261 12.27 -0.24 13.53
C ALA A 261 12.91 0.72 14.54
N TRP A 262 12.31 0.79 15.72
CA TRP A 262 12.84 1.49 16.87
C TRP A 262 12.82 0.57 18.09
N LYS A 263 14.00 0.15 18.56
CA LYS A 263 14.16 -0.73 19.74
C LYS A 263 13.37 -2.05 19.60
N GLY A 264 13.41 -2.65 18.43
CA GLY A 264 12.69 -3.90 18.13
C GLY A 264 11.19 -3.73 17.90
N GLN A 265 10.66 -2.50 17.92
CA GLN A 265 9.28 -2.23 17.52
C GLN A 265 9.24 -1.80 16.05
N SER A 266 8.28 -2.35 15.30
CA SER A 266 7.99 -1.93 13.94
C SER A 266 7.50 -0.47 13.90
N MET A 267 8.00 0.30 12.94
CA MET A 267 7.71 1.72 12.79
C MET A 267 7.19 2.02 11.38
N LYS A 268 6.36 3.07 11.25
CA LYS A 268 6.05 3.62 9.93
C LYS A 268 7.29 4.32 9.36
N GLU A 269 7.55 4.14 8.07
CA GLU A 269 8.61 4.84 7.34
C GLU A 269 8.64 6.34 7.63
N GLN A 270 7.49 7.00 7.45
CA GLN A 270 7.32 8.43 7.67
C GLN A 270 7.66 8.87 9.10
N TRP A 271 7.49 8.01 10.10
CA TRP A 271 7.82 8.33 11.49
C TRP A 271 9.34 8.35 11.73
N ILE A 272 10.09 7.51 11.02
CA ILE A 272 11.56 7.48 11.10
C ILE A 272 12.19 8.56 10.23
N LEU A 273 11.73 8.71 9.00
CA LEU A 273 12.29 9.67 8.05
C LEU A 273 11.86 11.12 8.34
N GLN A 274 10.64 11.32 8.84
CA GLN A 274 10.05 12.65 9.09
C GLN A 274 9.40 12.71 10.50
N PRO A 275 10.18 12.49 11.57
CA PRO A 275 9.66 12.39 12.95
C PRO A 275 8.99 13.67 13.46
N ASP A 276 9.38 14.83 12.92
CA ASP A 276 8.81 16.14 13.18
C ASP A 276 7.36 16.29 12.65
N LYS A 277 6.96 15.46 11.68
CA LYS A 277 5.61 15.48 11.09
C LYS A 277 4.64 14.51 11.76
N ILE A 278 5.05 13.79 12.79
CA ILE A 278 4.17 12.86 13.51
C ILE A 278 3.07 13.65 14.23
N PRO A 279 1.77 13.35 13.99
CA PRO A 279 0.69 14.04 14.67
C PRO A 279 0.83 13.92 16.19
N PRO A 280 0.64 14.99 16.99
CA PRO A 280 0.85 14.95 18.44
C PRO A 280 0.05 13.88 19.17
N GLY A 281 -1.17 13.58 18.69
CA GLY A 281 -2.01 12.50 19.24
C GLY A 281 -1.38 11.12 19.07
N GLN A 282 -0.83 10.84 17.88
CA GLN A 282 -0.13 9.59 17.59
C GLN A 282 1.21 9.54 18.34
N LEU A 283 1.97 10.63 18.34
CA LEU A 283 3.26 10.70 19.04
C LEU A 283 3.13 10.35 20.53
N LYS A 284 2.05 10.79 21.20
CA LYS A 284 1.76 10.46 22.61
C LYS A 284 1.60 8.97 22.88
N GLN A 285 1.14 8.19 21.90
CA GLN A 285 0.95 6.74 22.02
C GLN A 285 2.25 5.96 21.80
N LEU A 286 3.31 6.62 21.32
CA LEU A 286 4.60 6.00 21.05
C LEU A 286 5.51 5.96 22.29
N ASP A 287 6.51 5.08 22.21
CA ASP A 287 7.54 4.89 23.22
C ASP A 287 8.11 6.21 23.75
N ALA A 288 8.34 6.27 25.06
CA ALA A 288 8.79 7.49 25.72
C ALA A 288 10.15 7.98 25.19
N ASP A 289 11.05 7.07 24.86
CA ASP A 289 12.36 7.44 24.34
C ASP A 289 12.30 7.79 22.85
N PHE A 290 11.40 7.19 22.08
CA PHE A 290 11.12 7.67 20.73
C PHE A 290 10.56 9.10 20.74
N ARG A 291 9.66 9.43 21.66
CA ARG A 291 9.18 10.80 21.86
C ARG A 291 10.30 11.79 22.20
N LYS A 292 11.24 11.39 23.07
CA LYS A 292 12.44 12.19 23.39
C LYS A 292 13.33 12.37 22.16
N TYR A 293 13.55 11.30 21.39
CA TYR A 293 14.31 11.36 20.13
C TYR A 293 13.71 12.35 19.13
N VAL A 294 12.39 12.27 18.92
CA VAL A 294 11.64 13.22 18.07
C VAL A 294 11.83 14.65 18.57
N THR A 295 11.70 14.87 19.89
CA THR A 295 11.86 16.20 20.51
C THR A 295 13.29 16.74 20.36
N ALA A 296 14.31 15.90 20.53
CA ALA A 296 15.71 16.27 20.39
C ALA A 296 16.08 16.59 18.93
N LYS A 297 15.56 15.82 17.97
CA LYS A 297 15.74 16.07 16.52
C LYS A 297 14.98 17.31 16.06
N ALA A 298 13.84 17.61 16.70
CA ALA A 298 13.11 18.87 16.56
C ALA A 298 13.75 20.05 17.31
N GLY A 299 14.97 19.91 17.85
CA GLY A 299 15.70 20.94 18.60
C GLY A 299 16.12 22.18 17.78
N GLY A 300 15.87 22.21 16.47
CA GLY A 300 15.76 23.47 15.75
C GLY A 300 14.41 24.09 16.08
N LYS A 301 14.39 25.30 16.69
CA LYS A 301 13.21 26.12 17.03
C LYS A 301 11.93 25.61 16.37
N PRO A 302 10.86 25.27 17.12
CA PRO A 302 9.62 24.82 16.49
C PRO A 302 9.27 25.83 15.41
N ALA A 303 9.28 25.39 14.15
CA ALA A 303 8.72 26.21 13.08
C ALA A 303 7.35 26.60 13.58
N ALA A 304 7.09 27.92 13.68
CA ALA A 304 5.79 28.42 14.07
C ALA A 304 4.77 27.61 13.27
N LYS A 305 3.79 26.99 13.95
CA LYS A 305 2.72 26.22 13.27
C LYS A 305 2.37 27.00 12.01
N PRO A 306 2.63 26.45 10.81
CA PRO A 306 2.33 27.18 9.60
C PRO A 306 0.85 27.54 9.68
N LYS A 307 0.56 28.84 9.77
CA LYS A 307 -0.82 29.29 9.86
C LYS A 307 -1.41 29.04 8.49
N VAL A 308 -2.45 28.20 8.44
CA VAL A 308 -3.35 28.10 7.30
C VAL A 308 -3.69 29.53 6.89
N SER A 309 -3.44 29.86 5.62
CA SER A 309 -3.60 31.23 5.17
C SER A 309 -5.06 31.64 5.28
N ALA A 310 -5.32 32.80 5.89
CA ALA A 310 -6.67 33.33 6.05
C ALA A 310 -7.40 33.54 4.72
N ILE A 311 -6.67 33.59 3.60
CA ILE A 311 -7.24 33.68 2.25
C ILE A 311 -8.15 32.50 1.91
N LEU A 312 -7.90 31.31 2.46
CA LEU A 312 -8.71 30.12 2.21
C LEU A 312 -10.10 30.22 2.86
N SER A 313 -10.26 31.07 3.88
CA SER A 313 -11.54 31.35 4.53
C SER A 313 -12.14 32.70 4.11
N ALA A 314 -11.48 33.43 3.21
CA ALA A 314 -11.98 34.71 2.74
C ALA A 314 -13.22 34.51 1.88
N ASP A 315 -14.15 35.45 1.97
CA ASP A 315 -15.24 35.57 1.01
C ASP A 315 -14.63 35.95 -0.34
N LEU A 316 -14.65 34.99 -1.26
CA LEU A 316 -14.18 35.13 -2.64
C LEU A 316 -15.41 35.09 -3.56
N SER A 317 -16.44 35.83 -3.17
CA SER A 317 -17.63 36.03 -3.99
C SER A 317 -17.29 36.76 -5.29
N GLY A 318 -17.93 36.30 -6.37
CA GLY A 318 -17.64 36.77 -7.71
C GLY A 318 -17.28 35.64 -8.67
N ASP A 319 -17.10 36.03 -9.94
CA ASP A 319 -16.60 35.13 -10.98
C ASP A 319 -15.11 34.80 -10.77
N VAL A 320 -14.59 33.83 -11.55
CA VAL A 320 -13.20 33.37 -11.43
C VAL A 320 -12.19 34.50 -11.61
N VAL A 321 -12.47 35.49 -12.46
CA VAL A 321 -11.58 36.63 -12.70
C VAL A 321 -11.48 37.50 -11.44
N GLN A 322 -12.63 37.84 -10.84
CA GLN A 322 -12.70 38.60 -9.59
C GLN A 322 -11.99 37.87 -8.44
N ARG A 323 -12.14 36.54 -8.37
CA ARG A 323 -11.43 35.70 -7.38
C ARG A 323 -9.92 35.76 -7.57
N ILE A 324 -9.42 35.59 -8.80
CA ILE A 324 -7.99 35.66 -9.10
C ILE A 324 -7.41 37.04 -8.77
N ASP A 325 -8.14 38.13 -9.06
CA ASP A 325 -7.71 39.49 -8.72
C ASP A 325 -7.59 39.68 -7.19
N ALA A 326 -8.55 39.17 -6.43
CA ALA A 326 -8.49 39.18 -4.96
C ALA A 326 -7.30 38.39 -4.43
N LEU A 327 -7.03 37.20 -5.00
CA LEU A 327 -5.88 36.36 -4.65
C LEU A 327 -4.55 37.05 -5.00
N ARG A 328 -4.46 37.69 -6.17
CA ARG A 328 -3.27 38.44 -6.60
C ARG A 328 -3.00 39.62 -5.68
N LYS A 329 -4.05 40.35 -5.29
CA LYS A 329 -3.95 41.44 -4.32
C LYS A 329 -3.46 40.94 -2.95
N HIS A 330 -3.98 39.80 -2.49
CA HIS A 330 -3.54 39.17 -1.24
C HIS A 330 -2.06 38.74 -1.30
N ALA A 331 -1.60 38.23 -2.44
CA ALA A 331 -0.22 37.78 -2.65
C ALA A 331 0.80 38.92 -2.92
N GLY A 332 0.39 40.19 -2.80
CA GLY A 332 1.29 41.33 -3.07
C GLY A 332 1.58 41.56 -4.56
N GLY A 333 0.66 41.14 -5.44
CA GLY A 333 0.69 41.43 -6.88
C GLY A 333 1.22 40.31 -7.78
N LYS A 334 1.82 39.25 -7.22
CA LYS A 334 2.42 38.15 -7.98
C LYS A 334 1.78 36.81 -7.63
N LEU A 335 1.42 36.04 -8.65
CA LEU A 335 0.96 34.65 -8.52
C LEU A 335 1.80 33.82 -9.51
N LEU A 336 2.97 33.38 -9.08
CA LEU A 336 4.01 32.83 -9.96
C LEU A 336 3.60 31.50 -10.60
N LEU A 337 2.95 30.62 -9.83
CA LEU A 337 2.45 29.34 -10.32
C LEU A 337 1.27 29.55 -11.27
N TYR A 338 0.35 30.44 -10.91
CA TYR A 338 -0.77 30.84 -11.77
C TYR A 338 -0.28 31.46 -13.10
N ASP A 339 0.66 32.40 -13.06
CA ASP A 339 1.16 33.09 -14.25
C ASP A 339 1.80 32.09 -15.24
N ARG A 340 2.55 31.10 -14.72
CA ARG A 340 3.10 29.99 -15.52
C ARG A 340 2.03 29.01 -16.00
N TYR A 341 1.03 28.73 -15.17
CA TYR A 341 -0.10 27.88 -15.55
C TYR A 341 -0.86 28.48 -16.74
N VAL A 342 -1.17 29.77 -16.71
CA VAL A 342 -1.81 30.49 -17.82
C VAL A 342 -0.93 30.52 -19.07
N ALA A 343 0.40 30.56 -18.89
CA ALA A 343 1.36 30.46 -20.00
C ALA A 343 1.48 29.06 -20.63
N GLY A 344 0.72 28.06 -20.15
CA GLY A 344 0.64 26.73 -20.76
C GLY A 344 1.35 25.61 -20.00
N GLU A 345 1.95 25.89 -18.84
CA GLU A 345 2.66 24.88 -18.03
C GLU A 345 1.71 23.97 -17.22
N HIS A 346 0.53 23.65 -17.75
CA HIS A 346 -0.59 23.05 -17.02
C HIS A 346 -0.22 21.82 -16.18
N LYS A 347 0.31 20.76 -16.81
CA LYS A 347 0.72 19.53 -16.11
C LYS A 347 1.88 19.76 -15.15
N LYS A 348 2.87 20.56 -15.55
CA LYS A 348 4.07 20.83 -14.73
C LYS A 348 3.69 21.53 -13.43
N ILE A 349 2.80 22.52 -13.48
CA ILE A 349 2.36 23.24 -12.29
C ILE A 349 1.58 22.32 -11.35
N TRP A 350 0.73 21.41 -11.85
CA TRP A 350 0.06 20.44 -10.98
C TRP A 350 1.03 19.44 -10.32
N ILE A 351 2.13 19.06 -10.99
CA ILE A 351 3.22 18.27 -10.38
C ILE A 351 3.91 19.07 -9.26
N GLU A 352 4.19 20.35 -9.49
CA GLU A 352 4.77 21.24 -8.47
C GLU A 352 3.83 21.43 -7.26
N LEU A 353 2.53 21.63 -7.51
CA LEU A 353 1.51 21.74 -6.45
C LEU A 353 1.37 20.45 -5.64
N ALA A 354 1.44 19.29 -6.30
CA ALA A 354 1.45 18.00 -5.61
C ALA A 354 2.69 17.85 -4.71
N ALA A 355 3.87 18.28 -5.19
CA ALA A 355 5.11 18.23 -4.43
C ALA A 355 5.11 19.13 -3.18
N LEU A 356 4.32 20.22 -3.18
CA LEU A 356 4.13 21.09 -2.02
C LEU A 356 3.32 20.41 -0.89
N GLY A 357 2.52 19.39 -1.19
CA GLY A 357 1.69 18.70 -0.21
C GLY A 357 0.78 19.67 0.55
N ARG A 358 0.80 19.63 1.89
CA ARG A 358 -0.01 20.54 2.74
C ARG A 358 0.37 22.02 2.62
N ALA A 359 1.58 22.33 2.16
CA ALA A 359 2.09 23.70 2.12
C ALA A 359 1.29 24.58 1.16
N VAL A 360 0.52 23.99 0.24
CA VAL A 360 -0.44 24.69 -0.62
C VAL A 360 -1.54 25.41 0.15
N ARG A 361 -1.73 25.12 1.44
CA ARG A 361 -2.67 25.84 2.30
C ARG A 361 -2.03 26.95 3.14
N GLU A 362 -0.72 27.13 3.01
CA GLU A 362 0.10 27.99 3.85
C GLU A 362 0.65 29.17 3.03
N ALA A 363 0.96 30.30 3.68
CA ALA A 363 1.66 31.40 3.01
C ALA A 363 3.13 31.00 2.73
N PRO A 364 3.71 31.36 1.57
CA PRO A 364 3.14 32.23 0.53
C PRO A 364 2.30 31.50 -0.54
N HIS A 365 2.17 30.17 -0.47
CA HIS A 365 1.64 29.36 -1.58
C HIS A 365 0.11 29.39 -1.72
N ALA A 366 -0.64 29.62 -0.63
CA ALA A 366 -2.09 29.46 -0.62
C ALA A 366 -2.86 30.25 -1.69
N ALA A 367 -2.52 31.52 -1.88
CA ALA A 367 -3.20 32.34 -2.87
C ALA A 367 -2.90 31.88 -4.31
N ASP A 368 -1.66 31.46 -4.56
CA ASP A 368 -1.19 31.01 -5.87
C ASP A 368 -1.76 29.63 -6.24
N ALA A 369 -1.74 28.69 -5.29
CA ALA A 369 -2.32 27.36 -5.45
C ALA A 369 -3.83 27.42 -5.69
N LEU A 370 -4.56 28.25 -4.93
CA LEU A 370 -5.99 28.44 -5.13
C LEU A 370 -6.31 29.12 -6.47
N ALA A 371 -5.48 30.06 -6.92
CA ALA A 371 -5.63 30.70 -8.23
C ALA A 371 -5.44 29.69 -9.37
N VAL A 372 -4.45 28.80 -9.28
CA VAL A 372 -4.27 27.70 -10.24
C VAL A 372 -5.48 26.77 -10.24
N ALA A 373 -5.99 26.39 -9.06
CA ALA A 373 -7.16 25.52 -8.95
C ALA A 373 -8.40 26.16 -9.60
N TYR A 374 -8.66 27.45 -9.36
CA TYR A 374 -9.79 28.15 -9.99
C TYR A 374 -9.66 28.28 -11.50
N GLU A 375 -8.48 28.62 -12.03
CA GLU A 375 -8.30 28.72 -13.48
C GLU A 375 -8.34 27.35 -14.16
N THR A 376 -7.84 26.30 -13.50
CA THR A 376 -8.03 24.91 -13.96
C THR A 376 -9.52 24.60 -14.07
N MET A 377 -10.30 24.91 -13.03
CA MET A 377 -11.73 24.60 -13.00
C MET A 377 -12.56 25.50 -13.92
N ARG A 378 -12.11 26.71 -14.24
CA ARG A 378 -12.72 27.55 -15.29
C ARG A 378 -12.61 26.89 -16.66
N ARG A 379 -11.46 26.31 -16.98
CA ARG A 379 -11.21 25.57 -18.24
C ARG A 379 -12.03 24.29 -18.29
N VAL A 380 -12.10 23.57 -17.17
CA VAL A 380 -12.96 22.38 -17.01
C VAL A 380 -14.44 22.75 -17.22
N ASP A 381 -14.94 23.82 -16.60
CA ASP A 381 -16.33 24.30 -16.79
C ASP A 381 -16.62 24.64 -18.25
N ALA A 382 -15.71 25.35 -18.93
CA ALA A 382 -15.85 25.67 -20.35
C ALA A 382 -15.90 24.40 -21.23
N ASN A 383 -15.07 23.41 -20.93
CA ASN A 383 -15.05 22.12 -21.63
C ASN A 383 -16.33 21.31 -21.37
N ILE A 384 -16.81 21.26 -20.13
CA ILE A 384 -18.06 20.58 -19.76
C ILE A 384 -19.26 21.20 -20.47
N ARG A 385 -19.37 22.54 -20.50
CA ARG A 385 -20.43 23.24 -21.25
C ARG A 385 -20.38 22.89 -22.73
N THR A 386 -19.19 22.90 -23.31
CA THR A 386 -18.97 22.60 -24.74
C THR A 386 -19.39 21.17 -25.07
N ILE A 387 -18.93 20.19 -24.29
CA ILE A 387 -19.30 18.77 -24.48
C ILE A 387 -20.79 18.57 -24.26
N THR A 388 -21.38 19.19 -23.24
CA THR A 388 -22.82 19.08 -22.96
C THR A 388 -23.67 19.56 -24.14
N LEU A 389 -23.32 20.71 -24.74
CA LEU A 389 -23.99 21.21 -25.95
C LEU A 389 -23.80 20.28 -27.16
N ARG A 390 -22.61 19.69 -27.32
CA ARG A 390 -22.33 18.73 -28.40
C ARG A 390 -23.13 17.44 -28.23
N LEU A 391 -23.20 16.90 -27.01
CA LEU A 391 -24.02 15.74 -26.68
C LEU A 391 -25.50 16.00 -27.00
N GLN A 392 -26.03 17.16 -26.64
CA GLN A 392 -27.39 17.57 -27.02
C GLN A 392 -27.57 17.63 -28.55
N GLY A 393 -26.61 18.20 -29.28
CA GLY A 393 -26.62 18.27 -30.74
C GLY A 393 -26.57 16.89 -31.41
N MET A 394 -25.88 15.93 -30.79
CA MET A 394 -25.82 14.52 -31.23
C MET A 394 -27.04 13.69 -30.79
N LYS A 395 -28.04 14.31 -30.17
CA LYS A 395 -29.24 13.63 -29.63
C LYS A 395 -28.90 12.57 -28.57
N TYR A 396 -27.84 12.81 -27.79
CA TYR A 396 -27.56 12.03 -26.59
C TYR A 396 -28.74 12.17 -25.61
N MET A 397 -29.28 11.05 -25.14
CA MET A 397 -30.41 11.02 -24.22
C MET A 397 -29.91 10.97 -22.78
N PHE A 398 -29.74 12.12 -22.14
CA PHE A 398 -29.43 12.19 -20.71
C PHE A 398 -30.52 11.51 -19.88
N ARG A 399 -30.13 10.76 -18.85
CA ARG A 399 -31.04 10.17 -17.86
C ARG A 399 -31.79 11.26 -17.12
N HIS A 400 -31.08 12.32 -16.72
CA HIS A 400 -31.63 13.51 -16.09
C HIS A 400 -31.14 14.79 -16.81
N PRO A 401 -31.83 15.24 -17.88
CA PRO A 401 -31.34 16.35 -18.71
C PRO A 401 -31.10 17.68 -17.97
N LYS A 402 -31.76 17.90 -16.83
CA LYS A 402 -31.57 19.10 -16.00
C LYS A 402 -30.28 19.04 -15.18
N ASP A 403 -29.76 17.85 -14.95
CA ASP A 403 -28.57 17.60 -14.12
C ASP A 403 -27.32 17.41 -15.00
N ALA A 404 -27.47 17.46 -16.33
CA ALA A 404 -26.38 17.31 -17.30
C ALA A 404 -25.20 18.26 -17.04
N HIS A 405 -25.49 19.49 -16.61
CA HIS A 405 -24.51 20.40 -16.01
C HIS A 405 -25.27 21.42 -15.16
N VAL A 406 -24.98 21.47 -13.86
CA VAL A 406 -25.59 22.42 -12.93
C VAL A 406 -24.47 23.33 -12.41
N PRO A 407 -24.58 24.67 -12.57
CA PRO A 407 -23.58 25.59 -12.06
C PRO A 407 -23.52 25.57 -10.52
N PRO A 408 -22.43 26.08 -9.91
CA PRO A 408 -22.26 26.13 -8.47
C PRO A 408 -23.44 26.77 -7.72
N ASP A 409 -23.86 26.16 -6.61
CA ASP A 409 -24.81 26.78 -5.69
C ASP A 409 -24.16 28.02 -5.04
N LYS A 410 -24.95 29.08 -4.80
CA LYS A 410 -24.48 30.29 -4.10
C LYS A 410 -23.95 30.00 -2.69
N LYS A 411 -24.38 28.88 -2.08
CA LYS A 411 -23.96 28.38 -0.78
C LYS A 411 -22.79 27.41 -0.85
N ALA A 412 -22.31 27.01 -2.04
CA ALA A 412 -21.26 25.99 -2.19
C ALA A 412 -20.02 26.32 -1.34
N GLN A 413 -19.52 27.56 -1.42
CA GLN A 413 -18.39 27.99 -0.60
C GLN A 413 -18.68 27.88 0.89
N LYS A 414 -19.87 28.30 1.33
CA LYS A 414 -20.29 28.22 2.73
C LYS A 414 -20.36 26.77 3.22
N LEU A 415 -20.96 25.87 2.42
CA LEU A 415 -21.05 24.44 2.72
C LEU A 415 -19.66 23.81 2.84
N ILE A 416 -18.75 24.12 1.91
CA ILE A 416 -17.37 23.63 1.96
C ILE A 416 -16.65 24.14 3.20
N LEU A 417 -16.77 25.43 3.54
CA LEU A 417 -16.14 25.99 4.74
C LEU A 417 -16.70 25.39 6.03
N GLU A 418 -18.01 25.11 6.08
CA GLU A 418 -18.63 24.43 7.22
C GLU A 418 -18.12 22.99 7.34
N PHE A 419 -18.01 22.27 6.21
CA PHE A 419 -17.46 20.92 6.15
C PHE A 419 -15.97 20.88 6.53
N GLU A 420 -15.13 21.73 5.94
CA GLU A 420 -13.69 21.79 6.25
C GLU A 420 -13.44 22.12 7.73
N LYS A 421 -14.34 22.89 8.34
CA LYS A 421 -14.29 23.22 9.77
C LYS A 421 -14.70 22.06 10.68
N SER A 422 -15.66 21.22 10.28
CA SER A 422 -16.19 20.13 11.10
C SER A 422 -15.47 18.80 10.87
N MET A 423 -15.21 18.45 9.61
CA MET A 423 -14.71 17.15 9.17
C MET A 423 -13.26 17.19 8.70
N GLY A 424 -12.77 18.37 8.31
CA GLY A 424 -11.40 18.60 7.88
C GLY A 424 -11.26 18.88 6.37
N ASP A 425 -10.06 19.27 5.97
CA ASP A 425 -9.77 19.79 4.63
C ASP A 425 -10.14 18.81 3.51
N ILE A 426 -10.69 19.30 2.39
CA ILE A 426 -10.81 18.55 1.13
C ILE A 426 -9.74 19.00 0.14
N PRO A 427 -9.37 18.23 -0.89
CA PRO A 427 -8.38 18.69 -1.87
C PRO A 427 -8.78 20.01 -2.53
N LEU A 428 -7.82 20.91 -2.80
CA LEU A 428 -8.11 22.21 -3.42
C LEU A 428 -8.79 22.06 -4.80
N SER A 429 -8.47 21.00 -5.54
CA SER A 429 -9.11 20.65 -6.81
C SER A 429 -10.61 20.41 -6.65
N LEU A 430 -11.04 19.58 -5.69
CA LEU A 430 -12.45 19.28 -5.43
C LEU A 430 -13.19 20.54 -4.95
N ARG A 431 -12.56 21.30 -4.05
CA ARG A 431 -13.11 22.60 -3.60
C ARG A 431 -13.34 23.54 -4.77
N ALA A 432 -12.34 23.74 -5.63
CA ALA A 432 -12.46 24.61 -6.79
C ALA A 432 -13.50 24.08 -7.79
N PHE A 433 -13.64 22.76 -7.93
CA PHE A 433 -14.65 22.16 -8.80
C PHE A 433 -16.06 22.55 -8.34
N TYR A 434 -16.38 22.37 -7.06
CA TYR A 434 -17.70 22.74 -6.53
C TYR A 434 -17.98 24.24 -6.57
N GLU A 435 -16.95 25.07 -6.41
CA GLU A 435 -17.12 26.53 -6.43
C GLU A 435 -17.16 27.15 -7.83
N VAL A 436 -16.65 26.47 -8.86
CA VAL A 436 -16.53 26.99 -10.24
C VAL A 436 -17.36 26.20 -11.25
N VAL A 437 -17.31 24.88 -11.20
CA VAL A 437 -17.99 23.97 -12.13
C VAL A 437 -19.40 23.62 -11.64
N GLY A 438 -19.55 23.33 -10.34
CA GLY A 438 -20.79 22.87 -9.73
C GLY A 438 -20.90 21.35 -9.76
N SER A 439 -21.76 20.81 -10.63
CA SER A 439 -21.93 19.36 -10.82
C SER A 439 -22.20 18.99 -12.27
N VAL A 440 -21.88 17.75 -12.64
CA VAL A 440 -22.08 17.21 -13.99
C VAL A 440 -22.62 15.79 -13.86
N ASP A 441 -23.64 15.44 -14.65
CA ASP A 441 -24.15 14.08 -14.76
C ASP A 441 -24.47 13.74 -16.22
N TRP A 442 -23.53 13.06 -16.88
CA TRP A 442 -23.72 12.61 -18.26
C TRP A 442 -24.24 11.18 -18.37
N MET A 443 -24.76 10.58 -17.30
CA MET A 443 -25.46 9.30 -17.42
C MET A 443 -26.61 9.43 -18.42
N GLY A 444 -26.72 8.45 -19.31
CA GLY A 444 -27.64 8.53 -20.43
C GLY A 444 -27.40 7.44 -21.46
N ARG A 445 -27.98 7.62 -22.65
CA ARG A 445 -27.91 6.65 -23.75
C ARG A 445 -27.65 7.35 -25.08
N HIS A 446 -26.82 6.72 -25.92
CA HIS A 446 -26.62 7.10 -27.32
C HIS A 446 -26.13 5.87 -28.10
N PRO A 447 -26.63 5.60 -29.33
CA PRO A 447 -26.32 4.38 -30.06
C PRO A 447 -24.83 4.07 -30.23
N ALA A 448 -23.98 5.09 -30.28
CA ALA A 448 -22.54 4.90 -30.39
C ALA A 448 -21.79 5.05 -29.06
N LEU A 449 -22.16 6.04 -28.23
CA LEU A 449 -21.36 6.46 -27.06
C LEU A 449 -21.76 5.71 -25.77
N SER A 450 -23.03 5.35 -25.64
CA SER A 450 -23.54 4.55 -24.51
C SER A 450 -24.77 3.75 -24.99
N PRO A 451 -24.56 2.66 -25.76
CA PRO A 451 -25.65 1.90 -26.37
C PRO A 451 -26.50 1.10 -25.36
N GLY A 452 -26.01 0.91 -24.13
CA GLY A 452 -26.63 0.07 -23.11
C GLY A 452 -26.47 -1.43 -23.38
N ARG A 453 -26.21 -2.22 -22.33
CA ARG A 453 -25.94 -3.68 -22.42
C ARG A 453 -24.81 -4.04 -23.41
N SER A 454 -23.79 -3.18 -23.49
CA SER A 454 -22.54 -3.45 -24.20
C SER A 454 -21.60 -4.29 -23.34
N SER A 455 -20.61 -4.94 -23.94
CA SER A 455 -19.48 -5.54 -23.22
C SER A 455 -18.54 -4.50 -22.62
N ILE A 456 -18.68 -3.22 -22.99
CA ILE A 456 -17.87 -2.10 -22.53
C ILE A 456 -18.75 -1.18 -21.68
N ALA A 457 -18.34 -0.94 -20.43
CA ALA A 457 -18.89 0.14 -19.62
C ALA A 457 -18.35 1.48 -20.15
N SER A 458 -19.25 2.36 -20.58
CA SER A 458 -18.90 3.64 -21.23
C SER A 458 -18.40 4.70 -20.25
N ASP A 459 -18.75 4.53 -18.97
CA ASP A 459 -18.35 5.36 -17.84
C ASP A 459 -18.49 6.88 -18.07
N PRO A 460 -19.69 7.40 -18.43
CA PRO A 460 -19.89 8.83 -18.65
C PRO A 460 -19.50 9.65 -17.41
N LEU A 461 -18.91 10.83 -17.63
CA LEU A 461 -18.49 11.72 -16.55
C LEU A 461 -19.67 12.10 -15.65
N VAL A 462 -19.50 11.80 -14.37
CA VAL A 462 -20.37 12.23 -13.28
C VAL A 462 -19.49 12.85 -12.19
N VAL A 463 -19.92 14.00 -11.65
CA VAL A 463 -19.46 14.55 -10.38
C VAL A 463 -20.69 15.11 -9.66
N PHE A 464 -21.04 14.51 -8.53
CA PHE A 464 -22.23 14.85 -7.75
C PHE A 464 -22.21 16.29 -7.22
N PRO A 465 -23.39 16.89 -6.96
CA PRO A 465 -23.46 18.19 -6.30
C PRO A 465 -22.83 18.18 -4.91
N ALA A 466 -22.26 19.31 -4.50
CA ALA A 466 -21.51 19.43 -3.24
C ALA A 466 -22.35 19.08 -2.01
N GLU A 467 -23.61 19.54 -1.92
CA GLU A 467 -24.47 19.32 -0.74
C GLU A 467 -24.71 17.83 -0.44
N PRO A 468 -25.24 17.01 -1.37
CA PRO A 468 -25.41 15.58 -1.12
C PRO A 468 -24.08 14.85 -0.95
N ALA A 469 -23.05 15.15 -1.76
CA ALA A 469 -21.75 14.48 -1.67
C ALA A 469 -21.08 14.69 -0.30
N LEU A 470 -21.08 15.92 0.22
CA LEU A 470 -20.50 16.24 1.52
C LEU A 470 -21.37 15.73 2.69
N ALA A 471 -22.68 15.58 2.50
CA ALA A 471 -23.58 15.00 3.49
C ALA A 471 -23.42 13.48 3.64
N GLU A 472 -23.03 12.78 2.56
CA GLU A 472 -22.76 11.35 2.55
C GLU A 472 -21.30 10.99 2.89
N ALA A 473 -20.48 11.99 3.18
CA ALA A 473 -19.11 11.80 3.62
C ALA A 473 -19.07 10.93 4.89
N GLY A 474 -18.29 9.84 4.86
CA GLY A 474 -18.31 8.84 5.95
C GLY A 474 -17.98 9.40 7.34
N ASP A 475 -18.64 8.86 8.38
CA ASP A 475 -18.45 9.29 9.78
C ASP A 475 -17.07 8.85 10.33
N GLY A 476 -16.24 9.79 10.82
CA GLY A 476 -14.97 9.46 11.49
C GLY A 476 -13.88 10.54 11.43
N GLU A 477 -12.69 10.25 12.01
CA GLU A 477 -11.50 11.13 11.89
C GLU A 477 -10.88 11.11 10.48
N GLN A 478 -11.23 10.11 9.66
CA GLN A 478 -10.89 9.96 8.24
C GLN A 478 -12.08 9.27 7.53
N GLY A 479 -12.47 9.78 6.36
CA GLY A 479 -13.58 9.26 5.57
C GLY A 479 -13.38 9.48 4.07
N ALA A 480 -14.38 9.10 3.30
CA ALA A 480 -14.42 9.30 1.85
C ALA A 480 -15.68 10.07 1.45
N ILE A 481 -15.55 10.98 0.48
CA ILE A 481 -16.65 11.72 -0.15
C ILE A 481 -16.99 11.00 -1.45
N PRO A 482 -18.20 10.42 -1.60
CA PRO A 482 -18.63 9.85 -2.86
C PRO A 482 -18.83 10.99 -3.87
N ILE A 483 -18.08 10.94 -4.98
CA ILE A 483 -18.17 11.94 -6.04
C ILE A 483 -18.92 11.45 -7.28
N ALA A 484 -19.00 10.14 -7.50
CA ALA A 484 -19.75 9.57 -8.62
C ALA A 484 -20.09 8.10 -8.36
N PRO A 485 -21.08 7.51 -9.05
CA PRO A 485 -21.20 6.05 -9.12
C PRO A 485 -19.99 5.44 -9.86
N ASP A 486 -19.77 4.14 -9.72
CA ASP A 486 -18.82 3.42 -10.57
C ASP A 486 -19.33 3.23 -12.01
N ASP A 487 -18.44 2.80 -12.89
CA ASP A 487 -18.68 2.57 -14.31
C ASP A 487 -19.84 1.60 -14.58
N LEU A 488 -19.99 0.54 -13.78
CA LEU A 488 -21.07 -0.43 -13.94
C LEU A 488 -22.43 0.17 -13.55
N HIS A 489 -22.51 0.87 -12.42
CA HIS A 489 -23.75 1.53 -11.99
C HIS A 489 -24.20 2.60 -12.97
N LYS A 490 -23.26 3.35 -13.58
CA LYS A 490 -23.57 4.31 -14.65
C LYS A 490 -24.25 3.64 -15.84
N ASP A 491 -23.94 2.38 -16.11
CA ASP A 491 -24.51 1.58 -17.20
C ASP A 491 -25.73 0.70 -16.83
N ASP A 492 -26.35 0.93 -15.67
CA ASP A 492 -27.49 0.17 -15.12
C ASP A 492 -27.15 -1.30 -14.77
N VAL A 493 -25.88 -1.58 -14.46
CA VAL A 493 -25.40 -2.87 -13.97
C VAL A 493 -25.10 -2.74 -12.49
N SER A 494 -25.43 -3.76 -11.69
CA SER A 494 -25.05 -3.78 -10.27
C SER A 494 -23.53 -3.70 -10.16
N GLY A 495 -23.04 -2.63 -9.56
CA GLY A 495 -21.63 -2.24 -9.60
C GLY A 495 -20.88 -2.36 -8.27
N GLY A 496 -19.68 -1.80 -8.26
CA GLY A 496 -18.76 -1.74 -7.13
C GLY A 496 -19.03 -0.59 -6.15
N ALA A 497 -18.02 -0.23 -5.36
CA ALA A 497 -18.06 0.98 -4.53
C ALA A 497 -18.03 2.24 -5.43
N PRO A 498 -18.68 3.35 -5.03
CA PRO A 498 -18.68 4.60 -5.80
C PRO A 498 -17.26 5.16 -5.94
N TYR A 499 -17.05 6.03 -6.94
CA TYR A 499 -15.81 6.80 -7.03
C TYR A 499 -15.77 7.82 -5.92
N GLU A 500 -14.64 7.90 -5.23
CA GLU A 500 -14.53 8.56 -3.93
C GLU A 500 -13.26 9.41 -3.83
N LEU A 501 -13.29 10.45 -2.98
CA LEU A 501 -12.11 11.22 -2.58
C LEU A 501 -11.96 11.20 -1.06
N MET A 502 -10.76 10.92 -0.57
CA MET A 502 -10.48 10.90 0.87
C MET A 502 -10.53 12.29 1.51
N PHE A 503 -10.96 12.34 2.76
CA PHE A 503 -10.80 13.50 3.66
C PHE A 503 -10.45 13.03 5.09
N PRO A 504 -9.77 13.85 5.92
CA PRO A 504 -9.14 15.11 5.57
C PRO A 504 -7.94 14.92 4.63
N ASP A 505 -7.87 15.73 3.59
CA ASP A 505 -6.78 15.79 2.62
C ASP A 505 -6.40 17.25 2.31
N PRO A 506 -5.31 17.77 2.92
CA PRO A 506 -4.92 19.17 2.76
C PRO A 506 -4.12 19.44 1.47
N ARG A 507 -3.99 18.47 0.56
CA ARG A 507 -3.20 18.59 -0.67
C ARG A 507 -3.91 19.42 -1.74
N ALA A 508 -3.18 19.73 -2.82
CA ALA A 508 -3.75 20.42 -3.97
C ALA A 508 -4.75 19.54 -4.74
N ASP A 509 -4.48 18.24 -4.81
CA ASP A 509 -5.30 17.26 -5.51
C ASP A 509 -5.45 15.97 -4.69
N GLY A 510 -6.54 15.24 -4.91
CA GLY A 510 -6.84 13.98 -4.22
C GLY A 510 -6.92 12.82 -5.19
N GLU A 511 -6.58 11.62 -4.73
CA GLU A 511 -6.68 10.38 -5.50
C GLU A 511 -8.15 9.95 -5.63
N VAL A 512 -8.58 9.63 -6.86
CA VAL A 512 -9.93 9.10 -7.12
C VAL A 512 -9.92 7.61 -6.79
N LEU A 513 -10.50 7.26 -5.65
CA LEU A 513 -10.63 5.90 -5.18
C LEU A 513 -11.70 5.14 -5.95
N ASN A 514 -11.56 3.81 -5.98
CA ASN A 514 -12.47 2.86 -6.63
C ASN A 514 -12.59 3.03 -8.16
N GLU A 515 -11.81 3.94 -8.74
CA GLU A 515 -11.65 4.17 -10.17
C GLU A 515 -10.43 3.38 -10.68
N ARG A 516 -10.51 2.80 -11.88
CA ARG A 516 -9.55 1.78 -12.36
C ARG A 516 -8.16 2.32 -12.73
N HIS A 517 -8.01 3.61 -13.03
CA HIS A 517 -6.76 4.19 -13.51
C HIS A 517 -5.86 4.72 -12.38
N SER A 518 -6.35 4.75 -11.13
CA SER A 518 -5.59 5.23 -9.95
C SER A 518 -5.03 6.65 -10.16
N LEU A 519 -5.85 7.54 -10.70
CA LEU A 519 -5.47 8.91 -11.01
C LEU A 519 -5.88 9.89 -9.90
N PHE A 520 -5.15 11.00 -9.81
CA PHE A 520 -5.61 12.17 -9.07
C PHE A 520 -6.75 12.87 -9.82
N PHE A 521 -7.63 13.56 -9.10
CA PHE A 521 -8.89 14.10 -9.64
C PHE A 521 -8.70 15.00 -10.87
N VAL A 522 -7.65 15.84 -10.93
CA VAL A 522 -7.38 16.65 -12.13
C VAL A 522 -6.90 15.80 -13.31
N GLU A 523 -6.07 14.78 -13.08
CA GLU A 523 -5.66 13.85 -14.14
C GLU A 523 -6.82 12.98 -14.61
N TYR A 524 -7.72 12.58 -13.72
CA TYR A 524 -8.97 11.91 -14.05
C TYR A 524 -9.84 12.81 -14.95
N LEU A 525 -10.02 14.09 -14.60
CA LEU A 525 -10.74 15.04 -15.46
C LEU A 525 -10.07 15.22 -16.84
N ARG A 526 -8.73 15.23 -16.90
CA ARG A 526 -7.98 15.26 -18.18
C ARG A 526 -8.26 14.00 -19.00
N LEU A 527 -8.22 12.82 -18.39
CA LEU A 527 -8.54 11.56 -19.05
C LEU A 527 -9.97 11.59 -19.60
N CYS A 528 -10.95 11.92 -18.75
CA CYS A 528 -12.35 12.00 -19.14
C CYS A 528 -12.56 12.99 -20.27
N LEU A 529 -12.23 14.27 -20.08
CA LEU A 529 -12.57 15.34 -21.00
C LEU A 529 -11.64 15.37 -22.22
N LEU A 530 -10.34 15.47 -21.99
CA LEU A 530 -9.35 15.64 -23.05
C LEU A 530 -8.94 14.32 -23.69
N GLY A 531 -9.09 13.19 -23.02
CA GLY A 531 -8.79 11.85 -23.54
C GLY A 531 -9.98 11.19 -24.23
N PHE A 532 -11.18 11.29 -23.65
CA PHE A 532 -12.33 10.50 -24.10
C PHE A 532 -13.65 11.27 -24.23
N GLY A 533 -13.62 12.61 -24.25
CA GLY A 533 -14.81 13.43 -24.49
C GLY A 533 -15.94 13.22 -23.48
N GLY A 534 -15.60 12.76 -22.27
CA GLY A 534 -16.54 12.41 -21.20
C GLY A 534 -16.74 10.92 -20.96
N PHE A 535 -16.13 10.02 -21.75
CA PHE A 535 -16.40 8.57 -21.71
C PHE A 535 -15.10 7.75 -21.53
N PRO A 536 -14.37 7.88 -20.41
CA PRO A 536 -13.12 7.19 -20.15
C PRO A 536 -13.22 5.65 -20.21
N GLY A 537 -14.42 5.08 -20.13
CA GLY A 537 -14.63 3.64 -20.21
C GLY A 537 -14.07 2.98 -21.47
N TYR A 538 -13.95 3.75 -22.57
CA TYR A 538 -13.34 3.32 -23.83
C TYR A 538 -11.81 3.25 -23.83
N GLU A 539 -11.12 3.71 -22.77
CA GLU A 539 -9.68 3.54 -22.66
C GLU A 539 -9.31 2.05 -22.71
N GLY A 540 -8.29 1.71 -23.51
CA GLY A 540 -7.85 0.33 -23.71
C GLY A 540 -8.69 -0.49 -24.69
N THR A 541 -9.68 0.10 -25.36
CA THR A 541 -10.52 -0.59 -26.35
C THR A 541 -10.10 -0.29 -27.79
N ASP A 542 -10.15 -1.29 -28.67
CA ASP A 542 -9.81 -1.15 -30.11
C ASP A 542 -10.92 -0.44 -30.93
N THR A 543 -12.07 -0.16 -30.31
CA THR A 543 -13.31 0.25 -31.00
C THR A 543 -13.96 1.47 -30.38
N ALA A 544 -13.17 2.49 -30.01
CA ALA A 544 -13.71 3.75 -29.51
C ALA A 544 -14.60 4.44 -30.58
N PRO A 545 -15.81 4.93 -30.23
CA PRO A 545 -16.71 5.59 -31.17
C PRO A 545 -16.08 6.84 -31.81
N GLY A 546 -16.36 7.06 -33.10
CA GLY A 546 -15.85 8.24 -33.83
C GLY A 546 -16.34 9.57 -33.25
N GLU A 547 -17.51 9.55 -32.59
CA GLU A 547 -18.11 10.69 -31.89
C GLU A 547 -17.20 11.24 -30.78
N ILE A 548 -16.36 10.42 -30.16
CA ILE A 548 -15.41 10.86 -29.12
C ILE A 548 -14.45 11.93 -29.67
N ALA A 549 -13.99 11.79 -30.91
CA ALA A 549 -13.12 12.79 -31.53
C ALA A 549 -13.83 14.14 -31.68
N ALA A 550 -15.10 14.12 -32.09
CA ALA A 550 -15.91 15.33 -32.21
C ALA A 550 -16.21 15.99 -30.86
N LEU A 551 -16.37 15.20 -29.79
CA LEU A 551 -16.57 15.73 -28.43
C LEU A 551 -15.32 16.44 -27.89
N ARG A 552 -14.12 15.96 -28.26
CA ARG A 552 -12.83 16.48 -27.80
C ARG A 552 -12.27 17.64 -28.60
N ASP A 553 -12.81 17.88 -29.79
CA ASP A 553 -12.25 18.86 -30.72
C ASP A 553 -12.23 20.28 -30.11
N GLY A 554 -11.07 20.95 -30.16
CA GLY A 554 -10.90 22.32 -29.68
C GLY A 554 -11.14 22.58 -28.18
N LEU A 555 -11.15 21.54 -27.33
CA LEU A 555 -11.26 21.73 -25.88
C LEU A 555 -10.03 22.48 -25.32
N GLU A 556 -10.25 23.33 -24.31
CA GLU A 556 -9.19 24.06 -23.64
C GLU A 556 -8.28 23.08 -22.88
N PRO A 557 -6.94 23.12 -23.06
CA PRO A 557 -6.04 22.35 -22.22
C PRO A 557 -6.01 22.95 -20.81
N PHE A 558 -5.86 22.09 -19.81
CA PHE A 558 -5.83 22.48 -18.39
C PHE A 558 -4.95 21.55 -17.58
#